data_AF-A0A351HYY1-F1
#
_entry.id   AF-A0A351HYY1-F1
#
_cell.length_a   1.000
_cell.length_b   1.000
_cell.length_c   1.000
_cell.angle_alpha   90.00
_cell.angle_beta   90.00
_cell.angle_gamma   90.00
#
_symmetry.space_group_name_H-M   'P 1'
#
loop_
_entity.id
_entity.type
_entity.pdbx_description
1 polymer ?
#
loop_
_entity_poly.entity_id
_entity_poly.type
_entity_poly.pdbx_seq_one_letter_code
_entity_poly.pdbx_strand_id
1 'polypeptide(L)'
;MDVNTVINARNADHLSLTPRFLCERFPLLHHFVWNNLDPLMNAASLNPQFVPKLRSFEVELHRAMTWLTKAGKSFRVERVPLCFMSDFGHFSTETRKFINDEGRDIYFLDEKGRRRQDKSSWSYGKAPRCKECSVERICAGLYQMGVYYSSEELCPILTPAQAVVDKVRAEAS
;
A
#
# COMPACT_ATOMS: atom_id res chain seq x y z
N MET A 1 -7.61 -11.55 -14.59
CA MET A 1 -6.60 -12.26 -13.79
C MET A 1 -5.84 -11.22 -13.03
N ASP A 2 -5.62 -11.48 -11.75
CA ASP A 2 -5.06 -10.51 -10.81
C ASP A 2 -3.80 -11.13 -10.21
N VAL A 3 -2.79 -10.31 -9.98
CA VAL A 3 -1.56 -10.76 -9.31
C VAL A 3 -1.34 -9.94 -8.06
N ASN A 4 -1.06 -10.64 -6.96
CA ASN A 4 -0.61 -10.02 -5.72
C ASN A 4 0.90 -10.23 -5.59
N THR A 5 1.63 -9.13 -5.43
CA THR A 5 3.09 -9.13 -5.28
C THR A 5 3.46 -8.55 -3.93
N VAL A 6 4.14 -9.36 -3.12
CA VAL A 6 4.64 -8.93 -1.82
C VAL A 6 5.95 -8.16 -2.01
N ILE A 7 6.00 -6.91 -1.56
CA ILE A 7 7.23 -6.12 -1.49
C ILE A 7 8.06 -6.63 -0.31
N ASN A 8 9.31 -7.01 -0.57
CA ASN A 8 10.23 -7.51 0.42
C ASN A 8 11.67 -7.09 0.10
N ALA A 9 12.61 -7.31 1.01
CA ALA A 9 14.00 -6.87 0.85
C ALA A 9 14.72 -7.47 -0.37
N ARG A 10 14.23 -8.58 -0.96
CA ARG A 10 14.81 -9.21 -2.15
C ARG A 10 14.32 -8.62 -3.45
N ASN A 11 13.17 -7.93 -3.49
CA ASN A 11 12.63 -7.35 -4.72
C ASN A 11 12.46 -5.82 -4.66
N ALA A 12 12.73 -5.21 -3.52
CA ALA A 12 12.57 -3.77 -3.28
C ALA A 12 13.25 -2.90 -4.34
N ASP A 13 14.41 -3.30 -4.85
CA ASP A 13 15.21 -2.55 -5.82
C ASP A 13 14.92 -2.88 -7.30
N HIS A 14 13.89 -3.67 -7.59
CA HIS A 14 13.50 -3.99 -8.97
C HIS A 14 12.00 -4.31 -9.15
N LEU A 15 11.12 -3.71 -8.33
CA LEU A 15 9.67 -3.93 -8.41
C LEU A 15 9.11 -3.68 -9.81
N SER A 16 9.67 -2.72 -10.55
CA SER A 16 9.19 -2.36 -11.89
C SER A 16 9.43 -3.43 -12.97
N LEU A 17 10.31 -4.40 -12.72
CA LEU A 17 10.58 -5.51 -13.66
C LEU A 17 9.46 -6.56 -13.65
N THR A 18 8.87 -6.82 -12.48
CA THR A 18 7.81 -7.81 -12.30
C THR A 18 6.61 -7.58 -13.22
N PRO A 19 5.95 -6.40 -13.24
CA PRO A 19 4.78 -6.19 -14.08
C PRO A 19 5.11 -6.23 -15.57
N ARG A 20 6.33 -5.82 -15.97
CA ARG A 20 6.78 -5.89 -17.38
C ARG A 20 6.86 -7.34 -17.85
N PHE A 21 7.61 -8.15 -17.12
CA PHE A 21 7.78 -9.57 -17.41
C PHE A 21 6.45 -10.33 -17.40
N LEU A 22 5.59 -10.06 -16.41
CA LEU A 22 4.30 -10.72 -16.30
C LEU A 22 3.36 -10.32 -17.43
N CYS A 23 3.31 -9.06 -17.83
CA CYS A 23 2.46 -8.64 -18.96
C CYS A 23 2.95 -9.17 -20.30
N GLU A 24 4.27 -9.36 -20.48
CA GLU A 24 4.82 -10.02 -21.68
C GLU A 24 4.40 -11.49 -21.78
N ARG A 25 4.42 -12.24 -20.66
CA ARG A 25 4.05 -13.67 -20.64
C ARG A 25 2.56 -13.94 -20.51
N PHE A 26 1.84 -13.05 -19.83
CA PHE A 26 0.43 -13.21 -19.50
C PHE A 26 -0.35 -11.96 -19.94
N PRO A 27 -0.67 -11.82 -21.24
CA PRO A 27 -1.34 -10.63 -21.77
C PRO A 27 -2.70 -10.32 -21.10
N LEU A 28 -3.39 -11.36 -20.60
CA LEU A 28 -4.67 -11.28 -19.90
C LEU A 28 -4.55 -10.83 -18.43
N LEU A 29 -3.34 -10.50 -17.96
CA LEU A 29 -3.13 -9.90 -16.65
C LEU A 29 -3.46 -8.40 -16.71
N HIS A 30 -4.43 -7.96 -15.91
CA HIS A 30 -4.98 -6.60 -15.95
C HIS A 30 -4.96 -5.86 -14.61
N HIS A 31 -4.83 -6.59 -13.50
CA HIS A 31 -4.83 -6.02 -12.16
C HIS A 31 -3.62 -6.47 -11.33
N PHE A 32 -2.99 -5.53 -10.64
CA PHE A 32 -1.81 -5.76 -9.80
C PHE A 32 -2.05 -5.24 -8.39
N VAL A 33 -1.65 -6.00 -7.39
CA VAL A 33 -1.65 -5.56 -5.99
C VAL A 33 -0.22 -5.58 -5.48
N TRP A 34 0.26 -4.43 -5.01
CA TRP A 34 1.52 -4.31 -4.29
C TRP A 34 1.22 -4.37 -2.80
N ASN A 35 1.68 -5.41 -2.13
CA ASN A 35 1.44 -5.59 -0.70
C ASN A 35 2.75 -5.50 0.06
N ASN A 36 2.92 -4.48 0.90
CA ASN A 36 4.11 -4.42 1.75
C ASN A 36 4.12 -5.60 2.75
N LEU A 37 5.30 -6.20 2.97
CA LEU A 37 5.41 -7.43 3.76
C LEU A 37 4.79 -7.26 5.16
N ASP A 38 3.92 -8.19 5.53
CA ASP A 38 3.41 -8.31 6.89
C ASP A 38 4.43 -9.12 7.72
N PRO A 39 5.18 -8.48 8.63
CA PRO A 39 6.24 -9.15 9.37
C PRO A 39 5.72 -10.10 10.44
N LEU A 40 4.42 -10.08 10.77
CA LEU A 40 3.85 -10.92 11.83
C LEU A 40 3.41 -12.30 11.33
N MET A 41 3.41 -12.52 10.02
CA MET A 41 2.75 -13.68 9.40
C MET A 41 3.74 -14.76 8.96
N ASN A 42 3.46 -16.01 9.36
CA ASN A 42 4.06 -17.23 8.81
C ASN A 42 5.60 -17.17 8.67
N ALA A 43 6.12 -17.37 7.45
CA ALA A 43 7.54 -17.36 7.17
C ALA A 43 8.19 -15.98 7.39
N ALA A 44 7.43 -14.88 7.32
CA ALA A 44 7.98 -13.54 7.49
C ALA A 44 8.43 -13.28 8.93
N SER A 45 7.68 -13.78 9.92
CA SER A 45 8.03 -13.63 11.35
C SER A 45 9.30 -14.39 11.73
N LEU A 46 9.60 -15.47 11.01
CA LEU A 46 10.83 -16.25 11.15
C LEU A 46 12.01 -15.69 10.35
N ASN A 47 11.76 -14.72 9.46
CA ASN A 47 12.77 -14.20 8.52
C ASN A 47 12.73 -12.67 8.44
N PRO A 48 13.08 -11.96 9.54
CA PRO A 48 13.03 -10.51 9.60
C PRO A 48 13.96 -9.82 8.58
N GLN A 49 14.99 -10.50 8.08
CA GLN A 49 15.88 -10.02 7.02
C GLN A 49 15.17 -9.75 5.69
N PHE A 50 13.95 -10.28 5.50
CA PHE A 50 13.15 -10.00 4.31
C PHE A 50 12.23 -8.79 4.46
N VAL A 51 12.12 -8.20 5.65
CA VAL A 51 11.39 -6.94 5.83
C VAL A 51 12.16 -5.81 5.13
N PRO A 52 11.57 -5.13 4.13
CA PRO A 52 12.26 -4.08 3.40
C PRO A 52 12.32 -2.79 4.23
N LYS A 53 13.36 -1.98 4.01
CA LYS A 53 13.31 -0.56 4.43
C LYS A 53 12.36 0.19 3.51
N LEU A 54 11.56 1.12 4.02
CA LEU A 54 10.58 1.82 3.18
C LEU A 54 11.26 2.56 2.02
N ARG A 55 12.37 3.26 2.31
CA ARG A 55 13.15 3.98 1.29
C ARG A 55 13.78 3.07 0.23
N SER A 56 13.94 1.78 0.51
CA SER A 56 14.59 0.84 -0.42
C SER A 56 13.72 0.53 -1.63
N PHE A 57 12.40 0.64 -1.51
CA PHE A 57 11.47 0.37 -2.61
C PHE A 57 10.80 1.60 -3.18
N GLU A 58 10.92 2.79 -2.57
CA GLU A 58 10.17 3.99 -2.98
C GLU A 58 10.30 4.30 -4.49
N VAL A 59 11.53 4.37 -4.97
CA VAL A 59 11.83 4.70 -6.38
C VAL A 59 11.28 3.62 -7.32
N GLU A 60 11.45 2.35 -6.96
CA GLU A 60 11.01 1.24 -7.81
C GLU A 60 9.51 1.01 -7.77
N LEU A 61 8.87 1.26 -6.64
CA LEU A 61 7.43 1.27 -6.50
C LEU A 61 6.84 2.38 -7.38
N HIS A 62 7.42 3.59 -7.35
CA HIS A 62 7.00 4.70 -8.23
C HIS A 62 7.18 4.34 -9.71
N ARG A 63 8.31 3.75 -10.09
CA ARG A 63 8.56 3.26 -11.47
C ARG A 63 7.55 2.21 -11.89
N ALA A 64 7.24 1.26 -11.02
CA ALA A 64 6.27 0.20 -11.28
C ALA A 64 4.86 0.79 -11.50
N MET A 65 4.40 1.65 -10.61
CA MET A 65 3.10 2.32 -10.72
C MET A 65 3.01 3.20 -11.97
N THR A 66 4.05 3.98 -12.26
CA THR A 66 4.13 4.79 -13.48
C THR A 66 4.02 3.94 -14.74
N TRP A 67 4.72 2.80 -14.79
CA TRP A 67 4.65 1.90 -15.93
C TRP A 67 3.25 1.28 -16.06
N LEU A 68 2.64 0.82 -14.97
CA LEU A 68 1.30 0.24 -14.96
C LEU A 68 0.25 1.25 -15.47
N THR A 69 0.31 2.49 -15.01
CA THR A 69 -0.56 3.57 -15.52
C THR A 69 -0.38 3.78 -17.01
N LYS A 70 0.85 3.86 -17.52
CA LYS A 70 1.13 4.02 -18.96
C LYS A 70 0.66 2.82 -19.79
N ALA A 71 0.75 1.62 -19.23
CA ALA A 71 0.32 0.39 -19.88
C ALA A 71 -1.21 0.15 -19.80
N GLY A 72 -1.98 1.07 -19.22
CA GLY A 72 -3.43 0.92 -19.04
C GLY A 72 -3.80 -0.23 -18.10
N LYS A 73 -2.92 -0.57 -17.16
CA LYS A 73 -3.14 -1.63 -16.16
C LYS A 73 -3.65 -1.01 -14.86
N SER A 74 -4.62 -1.67 -14.25
CA SER A 74 -5.14 -1.27 -12.94
C SER A 74 -4.26 -1.82 -11.82
N PHE A 75 -4.21 -1.13 -10.68
CA PHE A 75 -3.46 -1.63 -9.53
C PHE A 75 -3.95 -1.05 -8.19
N ARG A 76 -3.50 -1.68 -7.10
CA ARG A 76 -3.63 -1.17 -5.72
C ARG A 76 -2.34 -1.36 -4.94
N VAL A 77 -2.17 -0.57 -3.89
CA VAL A 77 -1.05 -0.68 -2.96
C VAL A 77 -1.59 -0.79 -1.54
N GLU A 78 -1.05 -1.73 -0.78
CA GLU A 78 -1.45 -2.03 0.60
C GLU A 78 -0.25 -1.90 1.54
N ARG A 79 -0.51 -1.47 2.77
CA ARG A 79 0.47 -1.36 3.87
C ARG A 79 1.68 -0.47 3.56
N VAL A 80 1.53 0.47 2.62
CA VAL A 80 2.53 1.50 2.29
C VAL A 80 1.99 2.87 2.73
N PRO A 81 2.71 3.64 3.57
CA PRO A 81 2.30 4.99 3.93
C PRO A 81 2.27 5.92 2.71
N LEU A 82 1.35 6.88 2.69
CA LEU A 82 1.18 7.79 1.55
C LEU A 82 2.44 8.57 1.15
N CYS A 83 3.36 8.83 2.09
CA CYS A 83 4.63 9.51 1.81
C CYS A 83 5.59 8.72 0.90
N PHE A 84 5.30 7.44 0.64
CA PHE A 84 6.00 6.61 -0.34
C PHE A 84 5.18 6.40 -1.63
N MET A 85 4.07 7.13 -1.77
CA MET A 85 3.11 7.00 -2.87
C MET A 85 2.70 8.37 -3.46
N SER A 86 3.56 9.38 -3.40
CA SER A 86 3.23 10.81 -3.66
C SER A 86 2.24 11.07 -4.81
N ASP A 87 2.51 10.58 -6.03
CA ASP A 87 1.64 10.81 -7.19
C ASP A 87 0.44 9.85 -7.28
N PHE A 88 0.51 8.76 -6.52
CA PHE A 88 -0.32 7.56 -6.64
C PHE A 88 -1.14 7.28 -5.38
N GLY A 89 -1.26 8.23 -4.45
CA GLY A 89 -1.95 8.01 -3.16
C GLY A 89 -3.41 7.52 -3.29
N HIS A 90 -4.08 7.84 -4.40
CA HIS A 90 -5.44 7.37 -4.73
C HIS A 90 -5.52 5.86 -5.06
N PHE A 91 -4.38 5.21 -5.30
CA PHE A 91 -4.27 3.75 -5.43
C PHE A 91 -4.00 3.03 -4.10
N SER A 92 -3.81 3.74 -2.97
CA SER A 92 -3.71 3.10 -1.65
C SER A 92 -5.06 2.51 -1.25
N THR A 93 -5.06 1.22 -0.93
CA THR A 93 -6.26 0.50 -0.49
C THR A 93 -6.81 1.10 0.80
N GLU A 94 -5.96 1.44 1.76
CA GLU A 94 -6.38 2.01 3.04
C GLU A 94 -6.96 3.42 2.87
N THR A 95 -6.32 4.27 2.06
CA THR A 95 -6.81 5.62 1.77
C THR A 95 -8.19 5.60 1.14
N ARG A 96 -8.43 4.71 0.17
CA ARG A 96 -9.75 4.54 -0.44
C ARG A 96 -10.81 4.14 0.59
N LYS A 97 -10.48 3.20 1.48
CA LYS A 97 -11.40 2.80 2.56
C LYS A 97 -11.76 3.94 3.50
N PHE A 98 -10.79 4.80 3.84
CA PHE A 98 -11.09 6.00 4.64
C PHE A 98 -12.03 6.97 3.93
N ILE A 99 -11.83 7.18 2.62
CA ILE A 99 -12.59 8.15 1.82
C ILE A 99 -14.00 7.64 1.50
N ASN A 100 -14.13 6.38 1.12
CA ASN A 100 -15.39 5.77 0.69
C ASN A 100 -16.20 5.15 1.84
N ASP A 101 -15.66 5.13 3.07
CA ASP A 101 -16.26 4.47 4.23
C ASP A 101 -16.55 2.96 3.99
N GLU A 102 -15.64 2.30 3.27
CA GLU A 102 -15.76 0.89 2.91
C GLU A 102 -15.44 0.00 4.13
N GLY A 103 -16.48 -0.37 4.88
CA GLY A 103 -16.41 -1.44 5.88
C GLY A 103 -16.38 -2.83 5.23
N ARG A 104 -15.64 -3.79 5.82
CA ARG A 104 -15.61 -5.17 5.33
C ARG A 104 -16.11 -6.14 6.39
N ASP A 105 -17.05 -6.99 6.01
CA ASP A 105 -17.34 -8.22 6.76
C ASP A 105 -16.42 -9.33 6.27
N ILE A 106 -15.58 -9.83 7.16
CA ILE A 106 -14.76 -11.01 6.91
C ILE A 106 -15.41 -12.17 7.63
N TYR A 107 -15.79 -13.19 6.88
CA TYR A 107 -16.19 -14.47 7.44
C TYR A 107 -14.98 -15.39 7.45
N PHE A 108 -14.40 -15.57 8.64
CA PHE A 108 -13.36 -16.58 8.83
C PHE A 108 -14.04 -17.94 8.93
N LEU A 109 -13.48 -18.91 8.21
CA LEU A 109 -13.93 -20.32 8.27
C LEU A 109 -13.39 -21.06 9.51
N ASP A 110 -12.71 -20.33 10.41
CA ASP A 110 -12.20 -20.80 11.68
C ASP A 110 -13.06 -20.27 12.85
N GLU A 111 -12.65 -20.53 14.10
CA GLU A 111 -13.35 -20.12 15.32
C GLU A 111 -13.53 -18.59 15.44
N LYS A 112 -12.81 -17.79 14.65
CA LYS A 112 -12.93 -16.32 14.69
C LYS A 112 -14.25 -15.83 14.09
N GLY A 113 -14.94 -16.67 13.30
CA GLY A 113 -16.27 -16.40 12.75
C GLY A 113 -16.36 -15.11 11.93
N ARG A 114 -17.51 -14.43 11.99
CA ARG A 114 -17.71 -13.16 11.29
C ARG A 114 -17.07 -12.00 12.07
N ARG A 115 -16.16 -11.27 11.43
CA ARG A 115 -15.57 -10.03 11.95
C ARG A 115 -15.92 -8.87 11.02
N ARG A 116 -16.55 -7.83 11.57
CA ARG A 116 -16.69 -6.54 10.90
C ARG A 116 -15.42 -5.74 11.13
N GLN A 117 -14.76 -5.32 10.05
CA GLN A 117 -13.65 -4.38 10.10
C GLN A 117 -14.17 -2.98 9.79
N ASP A 118 -14.04 -2.10 10.77
CA ASP A 118 -14.38 -0.68 10.70
C ASP A 118 -13.14 0.17 10.36
N LYS A 119 -13.30 1.50 10.32
CA LYS A 119 -12.18 2.44 10.05
C LYS A 119 -11.00 2.26 11.00
N SER A 120 -11.22 1.88 12.27
CA SER A 120 -10.16 1.69 13.26
C SER A 120 -9.26 0.49 12.93
N SER A 121 -9.82 -0.51 12.22
CA SER A 121 -9.12 -1.71 11.80
C SER A 121 -8.03 -1.43 10.74
N TRP A 122 -8.03 -0.24 10.14
CA TRP A 122 -7.13 0.17 9.06
C TRP A 122 -6.24 1.35 9.43
N SER A 123 -6.35 1.88 10.65
CA SER A 123 -5.43 2.88 11.17
C SER A 123 -4.20 2.23 11.78
N TYR A 124 -3.03 2.73 11.42
CA TYR A 124 -1.72 2.31 11.90
C TYR A 124 -1.03 3.43 12.70
N GLY A 125 0.19 3.17 13.16
CA GLY A 125 0.96 4.13 13.93
C GLY A 125 1.33 5.36 13.10
N LYS A 126 1.19 6.56 13.67
CA LYS A 126 1.64 7.82 13.06
C LYS A 126 2.75 8.43 13.90
N ALA A 127 3.83 8.86 13.25
CA ALA A 127 4.94 9.53 13.92
C ALA A 127 4.56 10.99 14.29
N PRO A 128 5.25 11.63 15.24
CA PRO A 128 4.97 13.04 15.59
C PRO A 128 4.95 13.99 14.40
N ARG A 129 5.88 13.82 13.45
CA ARG A 129 5.97 14.60 12.20
C ARG A 129 4.76 14.44 11.28
N CYS A 130 3.99 13.35 11.39
CA CYS A 130 2.80 13.14 10.56
C CYS A 130 1.71 14.19 10.84
N LYS A 131 1.76 14.90 11.98
CA LYS A 131 0.86 16.01 12.30
C LYS A 131 1.02 17.20 11.33
N GLU A 132 2.15 17.28 10.64
CA GLU A 132 2.45 18.31 9.64
C GLU A 132 1.97 17.92 8.23
N CYS A 133 1.56 16.66 8.02
CA CYS A 133 1.09 16.20 6.71
C CYS A 133 -0.27 16.80 6.36
N SER A 134 -0.39 17.35 5.16
CA SER A 134 -1.70 17.72 4.60
C SER A 134 -2.60 16.49 4.40
N VAL A 135 -2.02 15.31 4.17
CA VAL A 135 -2.73 14.03 3.94
C VAL A 135 -2.95 13.21 5.21
N GLU A 136 -2.68 13.76 6.40
CA GLU A 136 -2.74 13.02 7.68
C GLU A 136 -4.05 12.25 7.85
N ARG A 137 -5.19 12.89 7.60
CA ARG A 137 -6.53 12.31 7.85
C ARG A 137 -6.92 11.18 6.91
N ILE A 138 -6.27 11.07 5.75
CA ILE A 138 -6.55 10.05 4.73
C ILE A 138 -5.44 9.00 4.63
N CYS A 139 -4.38 9.13 5.44
CA CYS A 139 -3.28 8.19 5.51
C CYS A 139 -3.49 7.23 6.68
N ALA A 140 -3.37 5.92 6.42
CA ALA A 140 -3.38 4.89 7.47
C ALA A 140 -2.25 5.06 8.47
N GLY A 141 -1.11 5.60 8.04
CA GLY A 141 0.12 5.64 8.83
C GLY A 141 1.02 4.45 8.50
N LEU A 142 1.89 4.11 9.44
CA LEU A 142 2.92 3.08 9.30
C LEU A 142 2.55 1.83 10.09
N TYR A 143 2.34 0.73 9.36
CA TYR A 143 2.08 -0.58 9.95
C TYR A 143 3.31 -1.06 10.75
N GLN A 144 3.10 -1.60 11.95
CA GLN A 144 4.17 -2.08 12.84
C GLN A 144 5.32 -1.07 13.07
N MET A 145 4.94 0.21 13.17
CA MET A 145 5.86 1.32 13.41
C MET A 145 6.70 1.12 14.67
N GLY A 146 8.01 1.30 14.54
CA GLY A 146 8.96 1.19 15.66
C GLY A 146 9.33 -0.25 16.04
N VAL A 147 8.68 -1.25 15.44
CA VAL A 147 9.02 -2.67 15.63
C VAL A 147 9.73 -3.21 14.40
N TYR A 148 9.11 -3.10 13.23
CA TYR A 148 9.65 -3.63 11.97
C TYR A 148 9.95 -2.55 10.94
N TYR A 149 9.21 -1.44 10.97
CA TYR A 149 9.43 -0.30 10.10
C TYR A 149 9.76 0.95 10.92
N SER A 150 10.78 1.70 10.50
CA SER A 150 11.24 2.87 11.25
C SER A 150 10.35 4.08 10.97
N SER A 151 9.90 4.75 12.04
CA SER A 151 9.16 6.02 11.96
C SER A 151 10.03 7.17 11.42
N GLU A 152 11.35 7.05 11.49
CA GLU A 152 12.29 8.05 11.00
C GLU A 152 12.28 8.18 9.47
N GLU A 153 11.87 7.13 8.76
CA GLU A 153 11.75 7.12 7.31
C GLU A 153 10.54 7.92 6.81
N LEU A 154 9.57 8.24 7.69
CA LEU A 154 8.38 8.97 7.30
C LEU A 154 8.71 10.44 6.98
N CYS A 155 8.12 10.97 5.91
CA CYS A 155 8.29 12.37 5.50
C CYS A 155 6.93 13.04 5.30
N PRO A 156 6.72 14.28 5.78
CA PRO A 156 5.47 14.97 5.55
C PRO A 156 5.18 15.26 4.07
N ILE A 157 3.94 14.98 3.63
CA ILE A 157 3.44 15.42 2.34
C ILE A 157 2.66 16.72 2.53
N LEU A 158 3.03 17.74 1.76
CA LEU A 158 2.40 19.06 1.77
C LEU A 158 1.42 19.27 0.61
N THR A 159 1.30 18.30 -0.30
CA THR A 159 0.29 18.30 -1.35
C THR A 159 -1.11 18.23 -0.73
N PRO A 160 -2.08 19.05 -1.19
CA PRO A 160 -3.43 19.05 -0.62
C PRO A 160 -4.08 17.67 -0.66
N ALA A 161 -4.63 17.23 0.48
CA ALA A 161 -5.36 15.97 0.57
C ALA A 161 -6.53 15.89 -0.42
N GLN A 162 -7.17 17.04 -0.70
CA GLN A 162 -8.29 17.12 -1.62
C GLN A 162 -7.95 16.57 -3.00
N ALA A 163 -6.73 16.79 -3.49
CA ALA A 163 -6.28 16.27 -4.79
C ALA A 163 -6.26 14.73 -4.82
N VAL A 164 -5.98 14.08 -3.69
CA VAL A 164 -6.06 12.61 -3.57
C VAL A 164 -7.53 12.16 -3.49
N VAL A 165 -8.34 12.86 -2.69
CA VAL A 165 -9.77 12.57 -2.51
C VAL A 165 -10.53 12.65 -3.82
N ASP A 166 -10.31 13.70 -4.60
CA ASP A 166 -10.99 13.91 -5.88
C ASP A 166 -10.67 12.79 -6.87
N LYS A 167 -9.40 12.35 -6.93
CA LYS A 167 -8.99 11.20 -7.76
C LYS A 167 -9.64 9.90 -7.32
N VAL A 168 -9.74 9.64 -6.01
CA VAL A 168 -10.42 8.44 -5.50
C VAL A 168 -11.89 8.41 -5.90
N ARG A 169 -12.58 9.55 -5.79
CA ARG A 169 -14.01 9.68 -6.14
C ARG A 169 -14.27 9.60 -7.64
N ALA A 170 -13.37 10.18 -8.46
CA ALA A 170 -13.46 10.10 -9.91
C ALA A 170 -13.36 8.66 -10.44
N GLU A 171 -12.58 7.78 -9.79
CA GLU A 171 -12.50 6.36 -10.15
C GLU A 171 -13.70 5.52 -9.69
N ALA A 172 -14.55 6.05 -8.81
CA ALA A 172 -15.72 5.34 -8.28
C ALA A 172 -17.03 5.69 -9.04
N SER A 173 -16.98 6.68 -9.93
CA SER A 173 -18.09 7.13 -10.78
C SER A 173 -18.00 6.49 -12.17
#